data_AF-D1CSI7-F1
#
_entry.id   AF-D1CSI7-F1
#
_cell.length_a   1.000
_cell.length_b   1.000
_cell.length_c   1.000
_cell.angle_alpha   90.00
_cell.angle_beta   90.00
_cell.angle_gamma   90.00
#
_symmetry.space_group_name_H-M   'P 1'
#
loop_
_entity.id
_entity.type
_entity.pdbx_description
1 polymer ?
#
loop_
_entity_poly.entity_id
_entity_poly.type
_entity_poly.pdbx_seq_one_letter_code
_entity_poly.pdbx_strand_id
1 'polypeptide(L)'
;LANRTYFPRKQRPIAAGCLRWNQSAQELSAIARGLDFGPYHPTPLCLPKVVVGEDAIPVRRLEVSTRSSDYQPGSLLEIHPDHWRVATETEDVDLWFGAPNGPFVVAIALAERSCLNVGDRLAILSDDQALSITTICEALAPRERFWLRRPETFKPSQ
;
A
#
# COMPACT_ATOMS: atom_id res chain seq x y z
N LEU A 1 -21.06 -8.03 -26.91
CA LEU A 1 -19.68 -8.38 -26.47
C LEU A 1 -18.78 -7.12 -26.48
N ALA A 2 -19.16 -6.01 -25.83
CA ALA A 2 -18.56 -4.70 -26.13
C ALA A 2 -17.69 -4.08 -25.01
N ASN A 3 -17.39 -4.78 -23.91
CA ASN A 3 -16.55 -4.24 -22.84
C ASN A 3 -15.60 -5.29 -22.27
N ARG A 4 -14.62 -5.71 -23.07
CA ARG A 4 -13.47 -6.46 -22.57
C ARG A 4 -12.27 -5.51 -22.52
N THR A 5 -11.94 -5.07 -21.31
CA THR A 5 -10.69 -4.34 -21.06
C THR A 5 -9.57 -5.35 -20.88
N TYR A 6 -8.50 -5.22 -21.67
CA TYR A 6 -7.31 -6.05 -21.56
C TYR A 6 -6.23 -5.32 -20.79
N PHE A 7 -5.78 -5.90 -19.68
CA PHE A 7 -4.68 -5.38 -18.87
C PHE A 7 -3.40 -6.18 -19.21
N PRO A 8 -2.39 -5.61 -19.90
CA PRO A 8 -1.20 -6.34 -20.26
C PRO A 8 -0.39 -6.73 -19.02
N ARG A 9 0.33 -7.86 -19.10
CA ARG A 9 1.17 -8.40 -18.01
C ARG A 9 2.18 -7.40 -17.41
N LYS A 10 2.62 -6.43 -18.20
CA LYS A 10 3.57 -5.38 -17.78
C LYS A 10 2.90 -4.22 -17.04
N GLN A 11 1.58 -4.06 -17.19
CA GLN A 11 0.85 -3.01 -16.50
C GLN A 11 1.02 -3.18 -15.00
N ARG A 12 1.30 -2.06 -14.33
CA ARG A 12 1.48 -2.04 -12.88
C ARG A 12 0.41 -1.16 -12.26
N PRO A 13 0.02 -1.45 -11.00
CA PRO A 13 -0.79 -0.53 -10.22
C PRO A 13 -0.11 0.85 -10.17
N ILE A 14 -0.92 1.91 -10.26
CA ILE A 14 -0.43 3.29 -10.16
C ILE A 14 0.37 3.46 -8.87
N ALA A 15 1.46 4.21 -8.95
CA ALA A 15 2.40 4.46 -7.86
C ALA A 15 2.91 3.16 -7.19
N ALA A 16 2.97 2.06 -7.94
CA ALA A 16 3.31 0.74 -7.41
C ALA A 16 2.45 0.30 -6.20
N GLY A 17 1.21 0.75 -6.10
CA GLY A 17 0.30 0.45 -4.99
C GLY A 17 0.45 1.35 -3.77
N CYS A 18 1.21 2.46 -3.85
CA CYS A 18 1.22 3.46 -2.78
C CYS A 18 -0.16 4.09 -2.65
N LEU A 19 -0.74 4.03 -1.44
CA LEU A 19 -2.02 4.64 -1.11
C LEU A 19 -1.85 6.16 -1.11
N ARG A 20 -2.76 6.85 -1.81
CA ARG A 20 -2.76 8.31 -1.92
C ARG A 20 -4.00 8.85 -1.23
N TRP A 21 -3.81 9.54 -0.11
CA TRP A 21 -4.91 9.90 0.79
C TRP A 21 -5.92 10.88 0.18
N ASN A 22 -5.53 11.60 -0.87
CA ASN A 22 -6.41 12.45 -1.68
C ASN A 22 -7.31 11.64 -2.66
N GLN A 23 -7.65 10.41 -2.30
CA GLN A 23 -8.61 9.57 -3.00
C GLN A 23 -9.73 9.23 -2.00
N SER A 24 -10.88 8.83 -2.52
CA SER A 24 -11.98 8.36 -1.66
C SER A 24 -11.59 7.10 -0.90
N ALA A 25 -12.20 6.89 0.27
CA ALA A 25 -12.00 5.68 1.07
C ALA A 25 -12.31 4.40 0.27
N GLN A 26 -13.32 4.46 -0.60
CA GLN A 26 -13.75 3.36 -1.44
C GLN A 26 -12.74 3.03 -2.53
N GLU A 27 -12.10 4.03 -3.13
CA GLU A 27 -11.00 3.82 -4.09
C GLU A 27 -9.79 3.17 -3.42
N LEU A 28 -9.39 3.66 -2.24
CA LEU A 28 -8.30 3.06 -1.47
C LEU A 28 -8.61 1.62 -1.07
N SER A 29 -9.85 1.35 -0.64
CA SER A 29 -10.32 -0.02 -0.36
C SER A 29 -10.30 -0.90 -1.61
N ALA A 30 -10.70 -0.37 -2.77
CA ALA A 30 -10.67 -1.11 -4.03
C ALA A 30 -9.23 -1.46 -4.45
N ILE A 31 -8.28 -0.53 -4.25
CA ILE A 31 -6.85 -0.78 -4.48
C ILE A 31 -6.36 -1.90 -3.55
N ALA A 32 -6.61 -1.79 -2.24
CA ALA A 32 -6.16 -2.78 -1.27
C ALA A 32 -6.70 -4.17 -1.58
N ARG A 33 -8.01 -4.30 -1.87
CA ARG A 33 -8.64 -5.58 -2.24
C ARG A 33 -8.18 -6.09 -3.60
N GLY A 34 -7.94 -5.22 -4.57
CA GLY A 34 -7.44 -5.59 -5.89
C GLY A 34 -6.00 -6.12 -5.88
N LEU A 35 -5.24 -5.83 -4.82
CA LEU A 35 -3.86 -6.28 -4.61
C LEU A 35 -3.75 -7.42 -3.59
N ASP A 36 -4.85 -7.83 -2.97
CA ASP A 36 -4.93 -9.01 -2.12
C ASP A 36 -5.29 -10.24 -2.96
N PHE A 37 -4.31 -11.13 -3.17
CA PHE A 37 -4.48 -12.38 -3.91
C PHE A 37 -4.73 -13.59 -3.00
N GLY A 38 -4.88 -13.35 -1.69
CA GLY A 38 -5.05 -14.39 -0.68
C GLY A 38 -3.78 -15.20 -0.40
N PRO A 39 -3.85 -16.14 0.55
CA PRO A 39 -2.66 -16.83 1.08
C PRO A 39 -2.05 -17.85 0.11
N TYR A 40 -2.80 -18.28 -0.91
CA TYR A 40 -2.41 -19.38 -1.81
C TYR A 40 -1.87 -18.91 -3.16
N HIS A 41 -1.92 -17.61 -3.44
CA HIS A 41 -1.41 -17.03 -4.67
C HIS A 41 -0.38 -15.97 -4.34
N PRO A 42 0.88 -16.10 -4.82
CA PRO A 42 1.86 -15.04 -4.62
C PRO A 42 1.37 -13.76 -5.28
N THR A 43 1.33 -12.65 -4.53
CA THR A 43 0.95 -11.32 -5.04
C THR A 43 1.87 -10.94 -6.21
N PRO A 44 1.41 -11.03 -7.46
CA PRO A 44 2.31 -11.07 -8.61
C PRO A 44 2.72 -9.68 -9.11
N LEU A 45 2.21 -8.61 -8.48
CA LEU A 45 2.37 -7.22 -8.93
C LEU A 45 3.07 -6.36 -7.88
N CYS A 46 2.41 -6.08 -6.76
CA CYS A 46 2.94 -5.35 -5.61
C CYS A 46 1.93 -5.43 -4.46
N LEU A 47 2.34 -4.96 -3.28
CA LEU A 47 1.44 -4.78 -2.15
C LEU A 47 0.95 -3.34 -2.04
N PRO A 48 -0.28 -3.11 -1.56
CA PRO A 48 -0.70 -1.78 -1.17
C PRO A 48 0.22 -1.33 -0.03
N LYS A 49 0.62 -0.05 -0.03
CA LYS A 49 1.60 0.45 0.93
C LYS A 49 1.38 1.91 1.27
N VAL A 50 1.81 2.29 2.47
CA VAL A 50 1.85 3.68 2.93
C VAL A 50 3.28 4.18 2.87
N VAL A 51 3.46 5.42 2.43
CA VAL A 51 4.77 6.08 2.48
C VAL A 51 4.89 6.85 3.80
N VAL A 52 5.91 6.55 4.58
CA VAL A 52 6.24 7.23 5.84
C VAL A 52 7.72 7.60 5.82
N GLY A 53 8.02 8.89 5.73
CA GLY A 53 9.40 9.33 5.48
C GLY A 53 9.92 8.75 4.16
N GLU A 54 11.01 8.00 4.22
CA GLU A 54 11.59 7.29 3.06
C GLU A 54 11.13 5.82 2.95
N ASP A 55 10.35 5.34 3.92
CA ASP A 55 9.89 3.96 3.97
C ASP A 55 8.56 3.77 3.25
N ALA A 56 8.43 2.63 2.57
CA ALA A 56 7.18 2.17 1.99
C ALA A 56 6.67 0.94 2.75
N ILE A 57 5.73 1.16 3.66
CA ILE A 57 5.26 0.16 4.61
C ILE A 57 4.07 -0.62 4.02
N PRO A 58 4.16 -1.96 3.86
CA PRO A 58 3.07 -2.77 3.33
C PRO A 58 1.83 -2.75 4.22
N VAL A 59 0.69 -2.43 3.60
CA VAL A 59 -0.64 -2.58 4.19
C VAL A 59 -1.14 -3.97 3.84
N ARG A 60 -1.56 -4.71 4.86
CA ARG A 60 -2.14 -6.05 4.69
C ARG A 60 -3.66 -5.99 4.60
N ARG A 61 -4.27 -5.05 5.30
CA ARG A 61 -5.72 -4.86 5.28
C ARG A 61 -6.04 -3.38 5.40
N LEU A 62 -7.05 -2.97 4.65
CA LEU A 62 -7.66 -1.65 4.73
C LEU A 62 -9.17 -1.83 4.84
N GLU A 63 -9.78 -1.22 5.85
CA GLU A 63 -11.23 -1.19 6.04
C GLU A 63 -11.71 0.26 6.03
N VAL A 64 -12.86 0.51 5.41
CA VAL A 64 -13.50 1.83 5.42
C VAL A 64 -14.28 1.96 6.71
N SER A 65 -14.01 3.02 7.46
CA SER A 65 -14.73 3.33 8.69
C SER A 65 -16.14 3.81 8.38
N THR A 66 -17.06 3.68 9.35
CA THR A 66 -18.38 4.31 9.27
C THR A 66 -18.33 5.81 9.59
N ARG A 67 -17.14 6.34 9.92
CA ARG A 67 -16.90 7.73 10.29
C ARG A 67 -16.23 8.45 9.13
N SER A 68 -16.57 9.72 8.97
CA SER A 68 -15.84 10.68 8.16
C SER A 68 -15.41 11.79 9.11
N SER A 69 -14.15 12.20 9.00
CA SER A 69 -13.59 13.27 9.81
C SER A 69 -13.33 14.50 8.94
N ASP A 70 -13.44 15.69 9.52
CA ASP A 70 -13.19 16.96 8.81
C ASP A 70 -11.68 17.30 8.73
N TYR A 71 -10.81 16.31 8.97
CA TYR A 71 -9.36 16.49 8.92
C TYR A 71 -8.85 16.45 7.48
N GLN A 72 -7.68 17.04 7.25
CA GLN A 72 -7.07 16.99 5.92
C GLN A 72 -6.74 15.54 5.55
N PRO A 73 -6.91 15.14 4.28
CA PRO A 73 -6.53 13.81 3.84
C PRO A 73 -5.07 13.49 4.17
N GLY A 74 -4.85 12.29 4.69
CA GLY A 74 -3.57 11.77 5.18
C GLY A 74 -3.29 12.07 6.64
N SER A 75 -4.18 12.75 7.36
CA SER A 75 -4.02 12.96 8.80
C SER A 75 -4.18 11.65 9.55
N LEU A 76 -3.22 11.33 10.42
CA LEU A 76 -3.26 10.18 11.33
C LEU A 76 -4.13 10.53 12.54
N LEU A 77 -5.33 9.96 12.59
CA LEU A 77 -6.36 10.32 13.56
C LEU A 77 -6.23 9.54 14.86
N GLU A 78 -5.97 8.23 14.77
CA GLU A 78 -5.86 7.35 15.91
C GLU A 78 -4.78 6.29 15.65
N ILE A 79 -4.05 5.94 16.70
CA ILE A 79 -3.06 4.85 16.69
C ILE A 79 -3.56 3.80 17.69
N HIS A 80 -4.11 2.71 17.16
CA HIS A 80 -4.51 1.55 17.94
C HIS A 80 -3.37 0.53 18.00
N PRO A 81 -3.42 -0.45 18.93
CA PRO A 81 -2.40 -1.48 19.04
C PRO A 81 -2.10 -2.24 17.74
N ASP A 82 -3.11 -2.47 16.91
CA ASP A 82 -3.06 -3.32 15.72
C ASP A 82 -3.29 -2.57 14.40
N HIS A 83 -3.84 -1.34 14.45
CA HIS A 83 -4.10 -0.53 13.26
C HIS A 83 -3.92 0.96 13.47
N TRP A 84 -3.82 1.69 12.35
CA TRP A 84 -3.92 3.14 12.32
C TRP A 84 -5.25 3.57 11.69
N ARG A 85 -5.83 4.66 12.18
CA ARG A 85 -6.95 5.33 11.53
C ARG A 85 -6.47 6.60 10.83
N VAL A 86 -6.80 6.75 9.56
CA VAL A 86 -6.32 7.85 8.72
C VAL A 86 -7.47 8.53 7.99
N ALA A 87 -7.48 9.86 7.97
CA ALA A 87 -8.44 10.65 7.21
C ALA A 87 -8.21 10.51 5.69
N THR A 88 -9.29 10.40 4.92
CA THR A 88 -9.26 10.45 3.44
C THR A 88 -10.10 11.62 2.93
N GLU A 89 -10.38 11.70 1.63
CA GLU A 89 -11.32 12.70 1.11
C GLU A 89 -12.78 12.45 1.52
N THR A 90 -13.12 11.22 1.88
CA THR A 90 -14.49 10.83 2.25
C THR A 90 -14.51 10.28 3.68
N GLU A 91 -14.65 8.97 3.85
CA GLU A 91 -14.62 8.31 5.15
C GLU A 91 -13.19 8.05 5.60
N ASP A 92 -12.99 7.91 6.91
CA ASP A 92 -11.70 7.49 7.44
C ASP A 92 -11.44 6.02 7.09
N VAL A 93 -10.18 5.62 7.07
CA VAL A 93 -9.79 4.23 6.82
C VAL A 93 -8.93 3.69 7.94
N ASP A 94 -9.15 2.42 8.27
CA ASP A 94 -8.36 1.67 9.24
C ASP A 94 -7.36 0.77 8.50
N LEU A 95 -6.11 0.79 8.94
CA LEU A 95 -4.97 0.18 8.26
C LEU A 95 -4.25 -0.81 9.17
N TRP A 96 -4.20 -2.08 8.76
CA TRP A 96 -3.38 -3.10 9.39
C TRP A 96 -2.18 -3.43 8.52
N PHE A 97 -1.01 -3.52 9.13
CA PHE A 97 0.26 -3.68 8.43
C PHE A 97 0.78 -5.11 8.50
N GLY A 98 1.52 -5.54 7.48
CA GLY A 98 2.14 -6.86 7.47
C GLY A 98 2.55 -7.34 6.10
N ALA A 99 3.44 -8.34 6.09
CA ALA A 99 3.75 -9.08 4.88
C ALA A 99 2.54 -9.97 4.47
N PRO A 100 2.41 -10.35 3.18
CA PRO A 100 1.21 -11.04 2.66
C PRO A 100 0.85 -12.31 3.43
N ASN A 101 1.89 -13.10 3.74
CA ASN A 101 1.79 -14.37 4.45
C ASN A 101 2.49 -14.33 5.82
N GLY A 102 2.83 -13.12 6.30
CA GLY A 102 3.49 -12.92 7.59
C GLY A 102 2.49 -12.63 8.73
N PRO A 103 2.97 -12.52 9.97
CA PRO A 103 2.16 -11.97 11.05
C PRO A 103 1.82 -10.50 10.78
N PHE A 104 0.73 -10.01 11.38
CA PHE A 104 0.48 -8.57 11.44
C PHE A 104 1.57 -7.87 12.26
N VAL A 105 1.90 -6.66 11.87
CA VAL A 105 2.81 -5.78 12.61
C VAL A 105 2.02 -5.10 13.72
N VAL A 106 2.64 -4.96 14.90
CA VAL A 106 2.08 -4.16 16.01
C VAL A 106 2.12 -2.68 15.60
N ALA A 107 0.95 -2.08 15.39
CA ALA A 107 0.83 -0.77 14.78
C ALA A 107 1.33 0.38 15.68
N ILE A 108 1.20 0.26 17.00
CA ILE A 108 1.82 1.23 17.94
C ILE A 108 3.34 1.24 17.78
N ALA A 109 3.98 0.06 17.80
CA ALA A 109 5.42 -0.05 17.63
C ALA A 109 5.89 0.37 16.22
N LEU A 110 5.00 0.36 15.24
CA LEU A 110 5.25 0.91 13.91
C LEU A 110 5.19 2.44 13.92
N ALA A 111 4.27 3.05 14.68
CA ALA A 111 4.22 4.51 14.78
C ALA A 111 5.44 5.05 15.52
N GLU A 112 5.82 4.41 16.63
CA GLU A 112 6.99 4.78 17.43
C GLU A 112 8.29 4.74 16.62
N ARG A 113 8.56 3.66 15.87
CA ARG A 113 9.78 3.56 15.04
C ARG A 113 9.83 4.58 13.92
N SER A 114 8.66 5.00 13.45
CA SER A 114 8.51 5.98 12.38
C SER A 114 8.38 7.41 12.92
N CYS A 115 8.49 7.60 14.25
CA CYS A 115 8.32 8.88 14.93
C CYS A 115 6.98 9.57 14.61
N LEU A 116 5.92 8.80 14.40
CA LEU A 116 4.57 9.29 14.11
C LEU A 116 3.73 9.41 15.37
N ASN A 117 2.95 10.50 15.43
CA ASN A 117 1.98 10.80 16.47
C ASN A 117 0.60 11.07 15.86
N VAL A 118 -0.45 10.96 16.69
CA VAL A 118 -1.77 11.43 16.30
C VAL A 118 -1.71 12.92 15.94
N GLY A 119 -2.32 13.27 14.81
CA GLY A 119 -2.29 14.61 14.21
C GLY A 119 -1.22 14.79 13.14
N ASP A 120 -0.23 13.89 13.05
CA ASP A 120 0.76 13.92 11.98
C ASP A 120 0.11 13.63 10.63
N ARG A 121 0.76 14.09 9.55
CA ARG A 121 0.28 13.89 8.19
C ARG A 121 1.17 12.93 7.42
N LEU A 122 0.57 11.84 6.96
CA LEU A 122 1.19 10.89 6.06
C LEU A 122 1.40 11.51 4.67
N ALA A 123 2.51 11.17 4.04
CA ALA A 123 2.88 11.73 2.75
C ALA A 123 1.85 11.34 1.67
N ILE A 124 1.49 12.32 0.83
CA ILE A 124 0.70 12.09 -0.37
C ILE A 124 1.64 12.26 -1.56
N LEU A 125 1.81 11.19 -2.34
CA LEU A 125 2.57 11.27 -3.59
C LEU A 125 1.85 12.20 -4.57
N SER A 126 2.61 13.13 -5.15
CA SER A 126 2.11 13.97 -6.25
C SER A 126 1.80 13.11 -7.48
N ASP A 127 1.01 13.66 -8.42
CA ASP A 127 0.70 12.95 -9.66
C ASP A 127 1.98 12.65 -10.47
N ASP A 128 2.95 13.56 -10.47
CA ASP A 128 4.24 13.36 -11.13
C ASP A 128 5.04 12.23 -10.48
N GLN A 129 5.13 12.21 -9.15
CA GLN A 129 5.80 11.12 -8.42
C GLN A 129 5.11 9.77 -8.67
N ALA A 130 3.78 9.74 -8.62
CA ALA A 130 2.98 8.54 -8.88
C ALA A 130 3.22 8.03 -10.31
N LEU A 131 3.24 8.92 -11.30
CA LEU A 131 3.47 8.57 -12.70
C LEU A 131 4.91 8.09 -12.94
N SER A 132 5.90 8.77 -12.36
CA SER A 132 7.31 8.41 -12.45
C SER A 132 7.57 7.01 -11.87
N ILE A 133 7.07 6.73 -10.66
CA ILE A 133 7.14 5.41 -10.03
C ILE A 133 6.48 4.35 -10.91
N THR A 134 5.27 4.63 -11.41
CA THR A 134 4.54 3.69 -12.29
C THR A 134 5.37 3.35 -13.52
N THR A 135 5.89 4.37 -14.20
CA THR A 135 6.70 4.22 -15.42
C THR A 135 7.94 3.36 -15.16
N ILE A 136 8.65 3.61 -14.06
CA ILE A 136 9.82 2.82 -13.66
C ILE A 136 9.43 1.36 -13.39
N CYS A 137 8.37 1.12 -12.62
CA CYS A 137 7.91 -0.24 -12.32
C CYS A 137 7.47 -1.00 -13.57
N GLU A 138 6.76 -0.37 -14.51
CA GLU A 138 6.36 -0.99 -15.77
C GLU A 138 7.55 -1.31 -16.68
N ALA A 139 8.58 -0.45 -16.68
CA ALA A 139 9.82 -0.70 -17.41
C ALA A 139 10.62 -1.88 -16.82
N LEU A 140 10.55 -2.09 -15.51
CA LEU A 140 11.23 -3.18 -14.80
C LEU A 140 10.44 -4.50 -14.80
N ALA A 141 9.11 -4.44 -14.91
CA ALA A 141 8.20 -5.59 -14.87
C ALA A 141 8.62 -6.80 -15.74
N PRO A 142 9.10 -6.63 -16.99
CA PRO A 142 9.56 -7.77 -17.80
C PRO A 142 10.74 -8.51 -17.19
N ARG A 143 11.58 -7.82 -16.39
CA ARG A 143 12.81 -8.32 -15.78
C ARG A 143 12.60 -8.90 -14.38
N GLU A 144 11.47 -8.64 -13.72
CA GLU A 144 11.18 -9.15 -12.36
C GLU A 144 11.21 -10.70 -12.29
N ARG A 145 10.76 -11.40 -13.34
CA ARG A 145 10.78 -12.87 -13.39
C ARG A 145 12.19 -13.45 -13.25
N PHE A 146 13.21 -12.71 -13.70
CA PHE A 146 14.60 -13.12 -13.53
C PHE A 146 14.98 -13.12 -12.05
N TRP A 147 14.56 -12.10 -11.30
CA TRP A 147 14.88 -11.93 -9.88
C TRP A 147 14.05 -12.82 -8.96
N LEU A 148 12.78 -13.08 -9.27
CA LEU A 148 11.91 -13.96 -8.46
C LEU A 148 12.37 -15.43 -8.44
N ARG A 149 13.10 -15.89 -9.47
CA ARG A 149 13.60 -17.27 -9.57
C ARG A 149 14.91 -17.52 -8.84
N ARG A 150 15.60 -16.47 -8.39
CA ARG A 150 16.94 -16.54 -7.81
C ARG A 150 17.03 -16.59 -6.28
N PRO A 151 16.02 -16.24 -5.44
CA PRO A 151 16.18 -16.28 -3.99
C PRO A 151 16.41 -17.70 -3.45
N GLU A 152 16.02 -18.74 -4.19
CA GLU A 152 16.23 -20.14 -3.78
C GLU A 152 17.71 -20.56 -3.77
N THR A 153 18.59 -19.83 -4.48
CA THR A 153 20.02 -20.18 -4.60
C THR A 153 20.94 -19.23 -3.82
N PHE A 154 20.41 -18.13 -3.28
CA PHE A 154 21.22 -17.14 -2.56
C PHE A 154 21.26 -17.48 -1.07
N LYS A 155 22.26 -18.28 -0.65
CA LYS A 155 22.66 -18.36 0.76
C LYS A 155 23.64 -17.22 1.02
N PRO A 156 23.36 -16.27 1.93
CA PRO A 156 24.38 -15.33 2.36
C PRO A 156 25.54 -16.13 2.97
N SER A 157 26.75 -15.88 2.49
CA SER A 157 27.97 -16.41 3.09
C SER A 157 28.02 -15.98 4.55
N GLN A 158 28.11 -16.96 5.45
CA GLN A 158 28.43 -16.75 6.87
C GLN A 158 29.85 -16.19 7.03
#